data_AF-A0A8D5FHB3-F1
#
_entry.id   AF-A0A8D5FHB3-F1
#
_cell.length_a   1.000
_cell.length_b   1.000
_cell.length_c   1.000
_cell.angle_alpha   90.00
_cell.angle_beta   90.00
_cell.angle_gamma   90.00
#
_symmetry.space_group_name_H-M   'P 1'
#
loop_
_entity.id
_entity.type
_entity.pdbx_description
1 polymer ?
#
loop_
_entity_poly.entity_id
_entity_poly.type
_entity_poly.pdbx_seq_one_letter_code
_entity_poly.pdbx_strand_id
1 'polypeptide(L)'
;MNTIKNSLLSPVIPEGASSSPGSSVKQAKSSFGDILSNLVTSVNDSQKAGDIAVEQLQSGDASHLHDVMIAVEEADISLRMLVQMRNKALSAYEEIMRMQL
;
A
#
# COMPACT_ATOMS: atom_id res chain seq x y z
N MET A 1 0.48 -39.95 -34.74
CA MET A 1 0.75 -41.36 -34.33
C MET A 1 2.08 -41.39 -33.57
N ASN A 2 2.35 -42.15 -32.49
CA ASN A 2 1.63 -43.14 -31.67
C ASN A 2 2.45 -43.33 -30.35
N THR A 3 1.99 -43.83 -29.19
CA THR A 3 0.64 -44.17 -28.68
C THR A 3 0.66 -44.33 -27.13
N ILE A 4 -0.11 -43.49 -26.42
CA ILE A 4 -1.05 -43.86 -25.31
C ILE A 4 -0.57 -44.84 -24.20
N LYS A 5 -0.50 -44.30 -22.97
CA LYS A 5 -0.76 -44.92 -21.63
C LYS A 5 0.22 -45.96 -21.00
N ASN A 6 0.29 -45.84 -19.65
CA ASN A 6 0.23 -46.91 -18.65
C ASN A 6 1.51 -47.48 -18.00
N SER A 7 1.91 -46.89 -16.86
CA SER A 7 2.28 -47.61 -15.63
C SER A 7 2.22 -46.62 -14.45
N LEU A 8 1.13 -46.52 -13.70
CA LEU A 8 0.67 -47.38 -12.60
C LEU A 8 1.49 -47.28 -11.30
N LEU A 9 0.83 -46.68 -10.29
CA LEU A 9 0.85 -46.94 -8.84
C LEU A 9 2.14 -46.81 -8.00
N SER A 10 2.03 -45.85 -7.06
CA SER A 10 2.25 -46.01 -5.60
C SER A 10 3.59 -45.60 -4.97
N PRO A 11 3.55 -45.11 -3.70
CA PRO A 11 4.66 -44.41 -3.06
C PRO A 11 5.58 -45.35 -2.25
N VAL A 12 6.85 -44.95 -2.09
CA VAL A 12 7.77 -45.56 -1.12
C VAL A 12 8.69 -44.49 -0.48
N ILE A 13 8.52 -44.33 0.83
CA ILE A 13 9.44 -43.73 1.82
C ILE A 13 10.48 -44.83 2.18
N PRO A 14 11.70 -44.58 2.72
CA PRO A 14 12.17 -43.36 3.40
C PRO A 14 13.66 -42.97 3.20
N GLU A 15 14.11 -41.86 3.80
CA GLU A 15 15.27 -41.84 4.73
C GLU A 15 15.42 -40.49 5.45
N GLY A 16 16.05 -40.48 6.64
CA GLY A 16 16.55 -39.24 7.27
C GLY A 16 15.59 -38.49 8.21
N ALA A 17 15.12 -39.12 9.29
CA ALA A 17 14.58 -38.37 10.44
C ALA A 17 15.72 -37.86 11.35
N SER A 18 15.50 -36.70 11.99
CA SER A 18 16.36 -36.03 13.00
C SER A 18 17.66 -35.37 12.47
N SER A 19 18.01 -34.14 12.88
CA SER A 19 17.39 -33.26 13.90
C SER A 19 17.79 -31.77 13.79
N SER A 20 17.01 -30.94 14.48
CA SER A 20 17.24 -29.54 14.92
C SER A 20 16.57 -28.42 14.09
N PRO A 21 15.78 -27.52 14.72
CA PRO A 21 14.94 -26.56 14.01
C PRO A 21 15.55 -25.15 13.89
N GLY A 22 15.23 -24.49 12.76
CA GLY A 22 15.24 -23.05 12.62
C GLY A 22 16.56 -22.43 12.15
N SER A 23 16.52 -21.78 10.98
CA SER A 23 16.86 -20.35 10.90
C SER A 23 16.55 -19.72 9.54
N SER A 24 16.03 -18.49 9.62
CA SER A 24 16.16 -17.41 8.64
C SER A 24 15.70 -17.65 7.19
N VAL A 25 14.43 -17.30 6.99
CA VAL A 25 13.94 -16.54 5.83
C VAL A 25 15.00 -15.54 5.31
N LYS A 26 15.66 -15.90 4.20
CA LYS A 26 16.09 -14.97 3.15
C LYS A 26 15.13 -15.25 1.98
N GLN A 27 14.58 -14.28 1.26
CA GLN A 27 15.22 -13.04 0.82
C GLN A 27 14.16 -11.98 0.43
N ALA A 28 13.64 -11.24 1.42
CA ALA A 28 12.86 -10.01 1.19
C ALA A 28 13.67 -8.78 1.62
N LYS A 29 14.79 -8.54 0.92
CA LYS A 29 15.66 -7.37 1.13
C LYS A 29 15.35 -6.28 0.10
N SER A 30 14.18 -5.66 0.21
CA SER A 30 14.06 -4.24 -0.14
C SER A 30 14.36 -3.47 1.14
N SER A 31 15.43 -2.69 1.15
CA SER A 31 15.80 -1.88 2.31
C SER A 31 14.77 -0.78 2.52
N PHE A 32 14.56 -0.37 3.77
CA PHE A 32 13.76 0.82 4.06
C PHE A 32 14.26 2.07 3.30
N GLY A 33 15.58 2.16 3.06
CA GLY A 33 16.17 3.20 2.23
C GLY A 33 15.77 3.13 0.76
N ASP A 34 15.55 1.93 0.20
CA ASP A 34 15.10 1.77 -1.19
C ASP A 34 13.64 2.22 -1.32
N ILE A 35 12.79 1.85 -0.34
CA ILE A 35 11.40 2.28 -0.25
C ILE A 35 11.31 3.82 -0.11
N LEU A 36 12.15 4.41 0.75
CA LEU A 36 12.20 5.86 0.95
C LEU A 36 12.69 6.61 -0.31
N SER A 37 13.71 6.08 -1.01
CA SER A 37 14.22 6.64 -2.26
C SER A 37 13.15 6.61 -3.37
N ASN A 38 12.43 5.50 -3.48
CA ASN A 38 11.29 5.37 -4.41
C ASN A 38 10.16 6.35 -4.06
N LEU A 39 9.88 6.58 -2.77
CA LEU A 39 8.89 7.56 -2.32
C LEU A 39 9.29 9.00 -2.72
N VAL A 40 10.54 9.39 -2.48
CA VAL A 40 11.07 10.72 -2.85
C VAL A 40 11.03 10.93 -4.36
N THR A 41 11.38 9.91 -5.13
CA THR A 41 11.32 9.94 -6.60
C THR A 41 9.86 10.11 -7.07
N SER A 42 8.94 9.31 -6.52
CA SER A 42 7.50 9.39 -6.85
C SER A 42 6.87 10.75 -6.50
N VAL A 43 7.32 11.39 -5.40
CA VAL A 43 6.89 12.76 -5.06
C VAL A 43 7.43 13.78 -6.07
N ASN A 44 8.67 13.62 -6.56
CA ASN A 44 9.25 14.50 -7.57
C ASN A 44 8.49 14.40 -8.92
N ASP A 45 8.19 13.18 -9.37
CA ASP A 45 7.38 12.94 -10.57
C ASP A 45 5.96 13.53 -10.42
N SER A 46 5.34 13.36 -9.26
CA SER A 46 4.02 13.95 -8.96
C SER A 46 4.04 15.48 -8.95
N GLN A 47 5.13 16.09 -8.47
CA GLN A 47 5.31 17.54 -8.47
C GLN A 47 5.41 18.09 -9.90
N LYS A 48 6.19 17.42 -10.75
CA LYS A 48 6.35 17.75 -12.17
C LYS A 48 5.06 17.54 -12.99
N ALA A 49 4.26 16.53 -12.65
CA ALA A 49 2.91 16.36 -13.21
C ALA A 49 1.98 17.50 -12.79
N GLY A 50 2.12 18.00 -11.56
CA GLY A 50 1.43 19.19 -11.06
C GLY A 50 1.79 20.46 -11.85
N ASP A 51 3.07 20.68 -12.15
CA ASP A 51 3.51 21.82 -12.96
C ASP A 51 2.88 21.80 -14.37
N ILE A 52 2.84 20.63 -15.01
CA ILE A 52 2.18 20.42 -16.31
C ILE A 52 0.66 20.66 -16.21
N ALA A 53 0.02 20.21 -15.14
CA ALA A 53 -1.40 20.46 -14.91
C ALA A 53 -1.71 21.95 -14.68
N VAL A 54 -0.81 22.69 -14.02
CA VAL A 54 -0.91 24.15 -13.83
C VAL A 54 -0.69 24.92 -15.14
N GLU A 55 0.19 24.43 -16.02
CA GLU A 55 0.36 24.97 -17.38
C GLU A 55 -0.89 24.70 -18.24
N GLN A 56 -1.47 23.50 -18.17
CA GLN A 56 -2.73 23.17 -18.86
C GLN A 56 -3.92 23.97 -18.32
N LEU A 57 -4.03 24.18 -17.01
CA LEU A 57 -5.09 24.99 -16.40
C LEU A 57 -5.06 26.45 -16.88
N GLN A 58 -3.87 27.00 -17.11
CA GLN A 58 -3.69 28.34 -17.70
C GLN A 58 -4.12 28.42 -19.18
N SER A 59 -4.29 27.29 -19.87
CA SER A 59 -4.81 27.26 -21.25
C SER A 59 -6.32 27.47 -21.37
N GLY A 60 -7.05 27.48 -20.24
CA GLY A 60 -8.43 28.00 -20.16
C GLY A 60 -9.55 27.01 -20.44
N ASP A 61 -9.39 25.73 -20.09
CA ASP A 61 -10.44 24.72 -20.29
C ASP A 61 -11.61 24.88 -19.29
N ALA A 62 -12.67 25.56 -19.71
CA ALA A 62 -13.83 25.93 -18.89
C ALA A 62 -14.83 24.77 -18.65
N SER A 63 -14.47 23.53 -19.01
CA SER A 63 -15.33 22.35 -18.90
C SER A 63 -15.48 21.79 -17.47
N HIS A 64 -14.56 22.14 -16.56
CA HIS A 64 -14.41 21.48 -15.24
C HIS A 64 -15.14 22.14 -14.04
N LEU A 65 -16.00 23.15 -14.24
CA LEU A 65 -16.65 23.83 -13.10
C LEU A 65 -17.48 22.89 -12.21
N HIS A 66 -18.10 21.87 -12.81
CA HIS A 66 -18.83 20.84 -12.06
C HIS A 66 -17.88 19.94 -11.26
N ASP A 67 -16.78 19.50 -11.88
CA ASP A 67 -15.76 18.65 -11.24
C ASP A 67 -15.10 19.36 -10.05
N VAL A 68 -14.84 20.66 -10.17
CA VAL A 68 -14.35 21.50 -9.08
C VAL A 68 -15.35 21.57 -7.92
N MET A 69 -16.66 21.67 -8.21
CA MET A 69 -17.70 21.67 -7.18
C MET A 69 -17.80 20.31 -6.46
N ILE A 70 -17.71 19.21 -7.21
CA ILE A 70 -17.67 17.84 -6.68
C ILE A 70 -16.45 17.67 -5.75
N ALA A 71 -15.26 18.08 -6.21
CA ALA A 71 -14.01 17.95 -5.46
C ALA A 71 -14.01 18.79 -4.16
N VAL A 72 -14.66 19.96 -4.16
CA VAL A 72 -14.82 20.78 -2.94
C VAL A 72 -15.75 20.10 -1.92
N GLU A 73 -16.85 19.50 -2.36
CA GLU A 73 -17.76 18.77 -1.46
C GLU A 73 -17.09 17.50 -0.88
N GLU A 74 -16.37 16.74 -1.71
CA GLU A 74 -15.58 15.57 -1.28
C GLU A 74 -14.49 15.96 -0.27
N ALA A 75 -13.82 17.10 -0.48
CA ALA A 75 -12.81 17.61 0.44
C ALA A 75 -13.40 17.99 1.81
N ASP A 76 -14.58 18.60 1.87
CA ASP A 76 -15.23 18.95 3.15
C ASP A 76 -15.69 17.69 3.90
N ILE A 77 -16.28 16.71 3.21
CA ILE A 77 -16.63 15.41 3.80
C ILE A 77 -15.38 14.71 4.37
N SER A 78 -14.29 14.70 3.61
CA SER A 78 -13.01 14.10 4.02
C SER A 78 -12.39 14.82 5.22
N LEU A 79 -12.46 16.16 5.26
CA LEU A 79 -11.98 16.96 6.38
C LEU A 79 -12.78 16.68 7.67
N ARG A 80 -14.11 16.60 7.56
CA ARG A 80 -14.99 16.23 8.70
C ARG A 80 -14.64 14.84 9.23
N MET A 81 -14.38 13.87 8.35
CA MET A 81 -13.95 12.52 8.72
C MET A 81 -12.57 12.53 9.42
N LEU A 82 -11.60 13.30 8.90
CA LEU A 82 -10.28 13.45 9.51
C LEU A 82 -10.35 14.03 10.93
N VAL A 83 -11.21 15.02 11.17
CA VAL A 83 -11.44 15.59 12.51
C VAL A 83 -11.99 14.52 13.47
N GLN A 84 -12.93 13.69 13.02
CA GLN A 84 -13.45 12.58 13.82
C GLN A 84 -12.36 11.53 14.13
N MET A 85 -11.52 11.18 13.14
CA MET A 85 -10.38 10.28 13.34
C MET A 85 -9.37 10.84 14.34
N ARG A 86 -9.03 12.14 14.23
CA ARG A 86 -8.12 12.84 15.16
C ARG A 86 -8.66 12.81 16.59
N ASN A 87 -9.96 13.05 16.77
CA ASN A 87 -10.61 12.97 18.08
C ASN A 87 -10.61 11.53 18.62
N LYS A 88 -10.90 10.53 17.77
CA LYS A 88 -10.89 9.11 18.17
C LYS A 88 -9.49 8.60 18.53
N ALA A 89 -8.45 9.08 17.85
CA ALA A 89 -7.06 8.77 18.17
C ALA A 89 -6.62 9.41 19.51
N LEU A 90 -7.03 10.65 19.78
CA LEU A 90 -6.84 11.30 21.08
C LEU A 90 -7.51 10.50 22.21
N SER A 91 -8.78 10.15 22.07
CA SER A 91 -9.49 9.34 23.08
C SER A 91 -8.88 7.94 23.27
N ALA A 92 -8.36 7.32 22.20
CA ALA A 92 -7.65 6.04 22.31
C ALA A 92 -6.32 6.16 23.07
N TYR A 93 -5.59 7.26 22.87
CA TYR A 93 -4.37 7.57 23.63
C TYR A 93 -4.67 7.84 25.11
N GLU A 94 -5.71 8.64 25.41
CA GLU A 94 -6.18 8.88 26.78
C GLU A 94 -6.60 7.58 27.49
N GLU A 95 -7.27 6.67 26.77
CA GLU A 95 -7.69 5.37 27.32
C GLU A 95 -6.50 4.47 27.64
N ILE A 96 -5.51 4.39 26.73
CA ILE A 96 -4.27 3.63 26.97
C ILE A 96 -3.51 4.19 28.19
N MET A 97 -3.49 5.51 28.38
CA MET A 97 -2.89 6.15 29.55
C MET A 97 -3.67 5.86 30.85
N ARG A 98 -5.01 5.80 30.80
CA ARG A 98 -5.84 5.38 31.95
C ARG A 98 -5.66 3.91 32.34
N MET A 99 -5.20 3.05 31.43
CA MET A 99 -4.93 1.64 31.73
C MET A 99 -3.54 1.37 32.36
N GLN A 100 -2.63 2.35 32.38
CA GLN A 100 -1.24 2.19 32.83
C GLN A 100 -0.91 2.87 34.17
N LEU A 101 -1.91 3.52 34.79
CA LEU A 101 -1.83 4.18 36.10
C LEU A 101 -2.55 3.36 37.19
#